data_AF-A0A3R7M758-F1
#
_entry.id   AF-A0A3R7M758-F1
#
_cell.length_a   1.000
_cell.length_b   1.000
_cell.length_c   1.000
_cell.angle_alpha   90.00
_cell.angle_beta   90.00
_cell.angle_gamma   90.00
#
_symmetry.space_group_name_H-M   'P 1'
#
loop_
_entity.id
_entity.type
_entity.pdbx_description
1 polymer ?
#
loop_
_entity_poly.entity_id
_entity_poly.type
_entity_poly.pdbx_seq_one_letter_code
_entity_poly.pdbx_strand_id
1 'polypeptide(L)'
;MTLAKALPKTIWTVWHDWSVAPSVTAMSLASWRSMNPDWELQALSAEDIPGLLGVDAAQRILDIRKCRAHQSDMLRVELLYQFGGVWADSTTLCARPLDEWLGEVMQQDYFAFCRPEEERPMATWFQASLSRGYIIAKLRDSYERYWHGRDREDDYYWPHKLFSDLIRTDKVFNEIWRNVPQVSAMHRFHFSPGDSGRLGAAPTPEDLSSDIEKKAPVWKLTHKGTGSLGSTSLMRYLSDKARRRSSKRRLVLHVGLPKTATTTIQMWADRMRPELARHDIWYPFTPPRLDHPKHQQLIWALVDGKFDQVPDVLDPAGCQTLFLSAEGLTAHLIDFDESNLSCLREMIKDYDVRIFINRRKESDWLTSYYQQFVVNPPNDRFGYATSLSLSDFKELPRVRALTDSNLLNRLADTFNASEVVESNLASDWPLALCRLLGAPELSNRLLSERPQNVGLSPSSVEVMRQINEMRVSGRSRGFILSVLREFDSMTIAKASSNKFSCRDPLAPARAGIPEEQISTTISHLKGKARWSGAPFGEFVQFLESTQESCKQ
;
A
#
# COMPACT_ATOMS: atom_id res chain seq x y z
N MET A 1 -23.28 -34.72 -22.13
CA MET A 1 -22.71 -33.48 -21.57
C MET A 1 -21.21 -33.67 -21.47
N THR A 2 -20.46 -33.22 -22.47
CA THR A 2 -18.99 -33.25 -22.45
C THR A 2 -18.55 -32.19 -21.45
N LEU A 3 -17.69 -32.54 -20.48
CA LEU A 3 -17.03 -31.57 -19.59
C LEU A 3 -16.49 -30.43 -20.45
N ALA A 4 -17.00 -29.22 -20.25
CA ALA A 4 -16.50 -28.04 -20.93
C ALA A 4 -15.00 -27.93 -20.64
N LYS A 5 -14.15 -28.05 -21.66
CA LYS A 5 -12.70 -27.87 -21.48
C LYS A 5 -12.46 -26.43 -21.04
N ALA A 6 -11.91 -26.25 -19.84
CA ALA A 6 -11.46 -24.95 -19.37
C ALA A 6 -10.27 -24.46 -20.21
N LEU A 7 -10.15 -23.15 -20.38
CA LEU A 7 -9.02 -22.53 -21.07
C LEU A 7 -7.71 -22.82 -20.31
N PRO A 8 -6.67 -23.40 -20.96
CA PRO A 8 -5.38 -23.60 -20.34
C PRO A 8 -4.78 -22.27 -19.86
N LYS A 9 -4.32 -22.21 -18.60
CA LYS A 9 -3.72 -21.00 -18.01
C LYS A 9 -2.24 -20.81 -18.43
N THR A 10 -1.99 -20.80 -19.74
CA THR A 10 -0.65 -20.57 -20.31
C THR A 10 -0.69 -19.35 -21.21
N ILE A 11 0.29 -18.46 -21.06
CA ILE A 11 0.49 -17.26 -21.88
C ILE A 11 1.76 -17.45 -22.70
N TRP A 12 1.61 -17.45 -24.02
CA TRP A 12 2.68 -17.57 -24.99
C TRP A 12 3.10 -16.19 -25.51
N THR A 13 4.39 -15.88 -25.43
CA THR A 13 4.98 -14.72 -26.08
C THR A 13 6.33 -15.10 -26.68
N VAL A 14 6.60 -14.64 -27.90
CA VAL A 14 7.84 -14.97 -28.61
C VAL A 14 8.65 -13.70 -28.89
N TRP A 15 9.95 -13.80 -28.64
CA TRP A 15 10.93 -12.85 -29.11
C TRP A 15 12.21 -13.59 -29.50
N HIS A 16 12.83 -13.23 -30.62
CA HIS A 16 13.93 -14.02 -31.19
C HIS A 16 15.09 -14.27 -30.22
N ASP A 17 15.48 -13.23 -29.48
CA ASP A 17 16.50 -13.28 -28.43
C ASP A 17 16.14 -12.29 -27.31
N TRP A 18 15.69 -12.82 -26.18
CA TRP A 18 15.26 -12.03 -25.03
C TRP A 18 16.41 -11.28 -24.35
N SER A 19 17.67 -11.70 -24.53
CA SER A 19 18.84 -11.05 -23.91
C SER A 19 19.09 -9.65 -24.48
N VAL A 20 18.69 -9.42 -25.73
CA VAL A 20 18.79 -8.13 -26.45
C VAL A 20 17.43 -7.51 -26.74
N ALA A 21 16.38 -7.93 -26.02
CA ALA A 21 15.04 -7.41 -26.22
C ALA A 21 14.96 -5.89 -25.96
N PRO A 22 14.30 -5.12 -26.84
CA PRO A 22 14.05 -3.71 -26.61
C PRO A 22 13.31 -3.47 -25.29
N SER A 23 13.52 -2.32 -24.67
CA SER A 23 12.90 -1.99 -23.37
C SER A 23 11.38 -2.08 -23.40
N VAL A 24 10.71 -1.74 -24.52
CA VAL A 24 9.26 -1.91 -24.67
C VAL A 24 8.86 -3.39 -24.50
N THR A 25 9.59 -4.29 -25.14
CA THR A 25 9.36 -5.74 -25.08
C THR A 25 9.61 -6.29 -23.68
N ALA A 26 10.71 -5.90 -23.04
CA ALA A 26 11.03 -6.32 -21.67
C ALA A 26 9.99 -5.83 -20.64
N MET A 27 9.55 -4.57 -20.74
CA MET A 27 8.52 -4.01 -19.87
C MET A 27 7.14 -4.65 -20.12
N SER A 28 6.82 -4.96 -21.37
CA SER A 28 5.60 -5.69 -21.76
C SER A 28 5.58 -7.09 -21.13
N LEU A 29 6.67 -7.85 -21.27
CA LEU A 29 6.82 -9.16 -20.63
C LEU A 29 6.66 -9.08 -19.10
N ALA A 30 7.29 -8.08 -18.47
CA ALA A 30 7.19 -7.87 -17.03
C ALA A 30 5.74 -7.60 -16.58
N SER A 31 4.95 -6.87 -17.38
CA SER A 31 3.54 -6.62 -17.07
C SER A 31 2.69 -7.88 -17.12
N TRP A 32 2.90 -8.75 -18.11
CA TRP A 32 2.19 -10.04 -18.19
C TRP A 32 2.51 -10.93 -16.98
N ARG A 33 3.78 -11.00 -16.60
CA ARG A 33 4.24 -11.80 -15.45
C ARG A 33 3.65 -11.29 -14.14
N SER A 34 3.63 -9.97 -13.92
CA SER A 34 3.14 -9.42 -12.67
C SER A 34 1.62 -9.46 -12.57
N MET A 35 0.90 -9.19 -13.66
CA MET A 35 -0.57 -9.11 -13.69
C MET A 35 -1.25 -10.47 -13.67
N ASN A 36 -0.54 -11.56 -13.96
CA ASN A 36 -1.11 -12.90 -14.07
C ASN A 36 -0.24 -13.92 -13.31
N PRO A 37 -0.08 -13.77 -11.98
CA PRO A 37 0.80 -14.64 -11.19
C PRO A 37 0.36 -16.11 -11.20
N ASP A 38 -0.95 -16.36 -11.38
CA ASP A 38 -1.54 -17.71 -11.45
C ASP A 38 -1.54 -18.30 -12.87
N TRP A 39 -0.93 -17.61 -13.84
CA TRP A 39 -0.78 -18.07 -15.21
C TRP A 39 0.67 -18.40 -15.51
N GLU A 40 0.88 -19.47 -16.27
CA GLU A 40 2.19 -19.87 -16.74
C GLU A 40 2.62 -19.00 -17.93
N LEU A 41 3.56 -18.08 -17.73
CA LEU A 41 4.09 -17.24 -18.80
C LEU A 41 5.30 -17.89 -19.49
N GLN A 42 5.08 -18.34 -20.72
CA GLN A 42 6.05 -18.98 -21.60
C GLN A 42 6.65 -17.94 -22.57
N ALA A 43 7.80 -17.39 -22.21
CA ALA A 43 8.56 -16.42 -23.00
C ALA A 43 9.61 -17.14 -23.85
N LEU A 44 9.25 -17.49 -25.08
CA LEU A 44 10.06 -18.36 -25.94
C LEU A 44 11.00 -17.54 -26.85
N SER A 45 12.19 -18.08 -27.05
CA SER A 45 13.17 -17.69 -28.06
C SER A 45 13.16 -18.67 -29.24
N ALA A 46 13.94 -18.38 -30.29
CA ALA A 46 14.05 -19.31 -31.42
C ALA A 46 14.67 -20.66 -31.03
N GLU A 47 15.51 -20.70 -29.99
CA GLU A 47 16.18 -21.91 -29.52
C GLU A 47 15.24 -22.85 -28.74
N ASP A 48 14.17 -22.30 -28.15
CA ASP A 48 13.20 -23.08 -27.38
C ASP A 48 12.22 -23.85 -28.29
N ILE A 49 11.99 -23.37 -29.51
CA ILE A 49 10.95 -23.88 -30.42
C ILE A 49 11.14 -25.36 -30.79
N PRO A 50 12.35 -25.85 -31.17
CA PRO A 50 12.54 -27.27 -31.51
C PRO A 50 12.26 -28.22 -30.35
N GLY A 51 12.59 -27.82 -29.13
CA GLY A 51 12.32 -28.62 -27.92
C GLY A 51 10.83 -28.72 -27.61
N LEU A 52 10.06 -27.66 -27.92
CA LEU A 52 8.64 -27.58 -27.62
C LEU A 52 7.75 -28.21 -28.71
N LEU A 53 8.04 -27.94 -29.99
CA LEU A 53 7.20 -28.37 -31.13
C LEU A 53 7.72 -29.61 -31.85
N GLY A 54 8.94 -30.07 -31.52
CA GLY A 54 9.66 -31.06 -32.29
C GLY A 54 10.41 -30.47 -33.49
N VAL A 55 11.52 -31.12 -33.88
CA VAL A 55 12.47 -30.62 -34.88
C VAL A 55 11.80 -30.34 -36.22
N ASP A 56 10.96 -31.24 -36.73
CA ASP A 56 10.35 -31.08 -38.05
C ASP A 56 9.38 -29.91 -38.12
N ALA A 57 8.52 -29.74 -37.11
CA ALA A 57 7.58 -28.63 -37.04
C ALA A 57 8.29 -27.30 -36.83
N ALA A 58 9.30 -27.27 -35.95
CA ALA A 58 10.12 -26.09 -35.72
C ALA A 58 10.88 -25.67 -36.98
N GLN A 59 11.55 -26.62 -37.65
CA GLN A 59 12.31 -26.35 -38.87
C GLN A 59 11.40 -25.76 -39.95
N ARG A 60 10.23 -26.36 -40.19
CA ARG A 60 9.23 -25.86 -41.16
C ARG A 60 8.81 -24.41 -40.89
N ILE A 61 8.65 -24.03 -39.63
CA ILE A 61 8.22 -22.68 -39.25
C ILE A 61 9.39 -21.70 -39.32
N LEU A 62 10.56 -22.08 -38.79
CA LEU A 62 11.75 -21.25 -38.75
C LEU A 62 12.38 -21.06 -40.15
N ASP A 63 12.15 -21.99 -41.08
CA ASP A 63 12.58 -21.89 -42.48
C ASP A 63 11.72 -20.98 -43.36
N ILE A 64 10.69 -20.31 -42.81
CA ILE A 64 10.03 -19.18 -43.48
C ILE A 64 11.03 -18.01 -43.49
N ARG A 65 12.04 -18.15 -44.35
CA ARG A 65 13.24 -17.33 -44.39
C ARG A 65 12.86 -15.97 -44.95
N LYS A 66 13.19 -14.93 -44.16
CA LYS A 66 13.18 -13.47 -44.45
C LYS A 66 12.18 -12.64 -43.66
N CYS A 67 11.26 -13.22 -42.89
CA CYS A 67 10.35 -12.41 -42.06
C CYS A 67 10.03 -13.03 -40.70
N ARG A 68 10.64 -12.51 -39.63
CA ARG A 68 10.35 -12.90 -38.24
C ARG A 68 8.88 -12.72 -37.87
N ALA A 69 8.19 -11.76 -38.50
CA ALA A 69 6.76 -11.57 -38.26
C ALA A 69 5.94 -12.78 -38.74
N HIS A 70 6.26 -13.35 -39.91
CA HIS A 70 5.55 -14.52 -40.43
C HIS A 70 5.86 -15.80 -39.66
N GLN A 71 7.10 -15.95 -39.17
CA GLN A 71 7.42 -17.01 -38.22
C GLN A 71 6.54 -16.90 -36.97
N SER A 72 6.39 -15.68 -36.42
CA SER A 72 5.51 -15.42 -35.27
C SER A 72 4.03 -15.71 -35.57
N ASP A 73 3.55 -15.41 -36.78
CA ASP A 73 2.19 -15.73 -37.21
C ASP A 73 1.94 -17.24 -37.19
N MET A 74 2.91 -18.03 -37.66
CA MET A 74 2.85 -19.49 -37.65
C MET A 74 2.95 -20.07 -36.24
N LEU A 75 3.92 -19.63 -35.44
CA LEU A 75 4.14 -20.10 -34.07
C LEU A 75 2.90 -19.88 -33.21
N ARG A 76 2.25 -18.72 -33.32
CA ARG A 76 1.02 -18.44 -32.58
C ARG A 76 -0.05 -19.50 -32.82
N VAL A 77 -0.33 -19.78 -34.08
CA VAL A 77 -1.40 -20.72 -34.43
C VAL A 77 -1.01 -22.14 -34.05
N GLU A 78 0.25 -22.52 -34.23
CA GLU A 78 0.73 -23.85 -33.86
C GLU A 78 0.66 -24.08 -32.33
N LEU A 79 1.13 -23.13 -31.53
CA LEU A 79 1.10 -23.21 -30.06
C LEU A 79 -0.33 -23.25 -29.52
N LEU A 80 -1.21 -22.37 -30.01
CA LEU A 80 -2.61 -22.35 -29.59
C LEU A 80 -3.36 -23.61 -30.04
N TYR A 81 -3.06 -24.15 -31.21
CA TYR A 81 -3.66 -25.41 -31.65
C TYR A 81 -3.22 -26.58 -30.77
N GLN A 82 -1.92 -26.73 -30.50
CA GLN A 82 -1.38 -27.85 -29.73
C GLN A 82 -1.75 -27.77 -28.25
N PHE A 83 -1.53 -26.61 -27.63
CA PHE A 83 -1.59 -26.44 -26.17
C PHE A 83 -2.76 -25.59 -25.69
N GLY A 84 -3.35 -24.77 -26.56
CA GLY A 84 -4.33 -23.77 -26.16
C GLY A 84 -3.71 -22.63 -25.36
N GLY A 85 -4.54 -21.92 -24.61
CA GLY A 85 -4.14 -20.80 -23.77
C GLY A 85 -4.23 -19.47 -24.51
N VAL A 86 -3.32 -18.55 -24.21
CA VAL A 86 -3.32 -17.17 -24.69
C VAL A 86 -2.03 -16.89 -25.43
N TRP A 87 -2.11 -16.34 -26.63
CA TRP A 87 -1.00 -15.69 -27.30
C TRP A 87 -1.07 -14.19 -27.06
N ALA A 88 0.06 -13.59 -26.71
CA ALA A 88 0.24 -12.15 -26.65
C ALA A 88 1.54 -11.78 -27.38
N ASP A 89 1.47 -10.87 -28.36
CA ASP A 89 2.67 -10.35 -29.01
C ASP A 89 3.60 -9.73 -27.96
N SER A 90 4.90 -9.89 -28.14
CA SER A 90 5.93 -9.42 -27.21
C SER A 90 5.99 -7.90 -27.00
N THR A 91 5.23 -7.13 -27.78
CA THR A 91 5.03 -5.68 -27.60
C THR A 91 3.63 -5.31 -27.10
N THR A 92 2.90 -6.27 -26.52
CA THR A 92 1.62 -6.00 -25.86
C THR A 92 1.80 -5.88 -24.36
N LEU A 93 1.27 -4.81 -23.78
CA LEU A 93 1.32 -4.57 -22.33
C LEU A 93 0.00 -5.01 -21.69
N CYS A 94 0.10 -5.78 -20.61
CA CYS A 94 -1.06 -6.25 -19.84
C CYS A 94 -1.61 -5.12 -18.95
N ALA A 95 -2.74 -4.53 -19.33
CA ALA A 95 -3.35 -3.44 -18.57
C ALA A 95 -4.36 -3.94 -17.52
N ARG A 96 -4.91 -5.14 -17.72
CA ARG A 96 -5.82 -5.83 -16.79
C ARG A 96 -5.51 -7.33 -16.71
N PRO A 97 -5.50 -7.94 -15.51
CA PRO A 97 -5.32 -9.39 -15.34
C PRO A 97 -6.31 -10.18 -16.20
N LEU A 98 -5.88 -11.28 -16.80
CA LEU A 98 -6.74 -12.12 -17.65
C LEU A 98 -7.96 -12.63 -16.90
N ASP A 99 -7.81 -13.00 -15.63
CA ASP A 99 -8.90 -13.51 -14.80
C ASP A 99 -10.01 -12.46 -14.54
N GLU A 100 -9.75 -11.15 -14.75
CA GLU A 100 -10.77 -10.10 -14.60
C GLU A 100 -11.68 -9.91 -15.83
N TRP A 101 -11.32 -10.43 -17.01
CA TRP A 101 -12.07 -10.10 -18.23
C TRP A 101 -12.11 -11.20 -19.29
N LEU A 102 -11.09 -12.07 -19.35
CA LEU A 102 -10.99 -13.06 -20.43
C LEU A 102 -12.13 -14.08 -20.35
N GLY A 103 -12.55 -14.47 -19.13
CA GLY A 103 -13.66 -15.38 -18.92
C GLY A 103 -15.00 -14.87 -19.48
N GLU A 104 -15.23 -13.56 -19.48
CA GLU A 104 -16.47 -12.95 -19.99
C GLU A 104 -16.55 -13.00 -21.52
N VAL A 105 -15.40 -12.94 -22.18
CA VAL A 105 -15.30 -12.89 -23.65
C VAL A 105 -15.01 -14.26 -24.27
N MET A 106 -14.52 -15.23 -23.49
CA MET A 106 -14.26 -16.60 -23.94
C MET A 106 -15.55 -17.44 -23.97
N GLN A 107 -16.55 -16.97 -24.73
CA GLN A 107 -17.85 -17.63 -24.88
C GLN A 107 -17.85 -18.75 -25.93
N GLN A 108 -16.83 -18.75 -26.79
CA GLN A 108 -16.54 -19.80 -27.75
C GLN A 108 -15.19 -20.43 -27.39
N ASP A 109 -14.79 -21.45 -28.13
CA ASP A 109 -13.48 -22.10 -28.04
C ASP A 109 -12.32 -21.22 -28.57
N TYR A 110 -12.61 -20.00 -29.02
CA TYR A 110 -11.66 -19.02 -29.52
C TYR A 110 -12.07 -17.57 -29.18
N PHE A 111 -11.08 -16.70 -28.95
CA PHE A 111 -11.25 -15.26 -28.83
C PHE A 111 -10.09 -14.51 -29.50
N ALA A 112 -10.40 -13.40 -30.17
CA ALA A 112 -9.46 -12.39 -30.61
C ALA A 112 -10.18 -11.03 -30.66
N PHE A 113 -9.45 -9.93 -30.46
CA PHE A 113 -10.04 -8.60 -30.66
C PHE A 113 -10.43 -8.41 -32.13
N CYS A 114 -11.53 -7.69 -32.39
CA CYS A 114 -12.06 -7.45 -33.74
C CYS A 114 -11.63 -6.08 -34.28
N ARG A 115 -11.67 -5.90 -35.60
CA ARG A 115 -11.49 -4.61 -36.28
C ARG A 115 -10.21 -3.85 -35.87
N PRO A 116 -9.01 -4.47 -35.92
CA PRO A 116 -7.76 -3.72 -35.76
C PRO A 116 -7.57 -2.68 -36.86
N GLU A 117 -8.15 -2.91 -38.05
CA GLU A 117 -8.32 -1.96 -39.14
C GLU A 117 -9.64 -2.31 -39.87
N GLU A 118 -10.15 -1.41 -40.71
CA GLU A 118 -11.49 -1.49 -41.32
C GLU A 118 -11.76 -2.81 -42.07
N GLU A 119 -10.76 -3.37 -42.75
CA GLU A 119 -10.88 -4.60 -43.54
C GLU A 119 -10.34 -5.87 -42.85
N ARG A 120 -9.88 -5.76 -41.60
CA ARG A 120 -9.25 -6.88 -40.90
C ARG A 120 -10.20 -7.48 -39.86
N PRO A 121 -10.58 -8.76 -39.98
CA PRO A 121 -11.62 -9.34 -39.12
C PRO A 121 -11.15 -9.46 -37.66
N MET A 122 -9.88 -9.81 -37.44
CA MET A 122 -9.32 -10.10 -36.11
C MET A 122 -7.93 -9.51 -35.92
N ALA A 123 -7.59 -9.25 -34.66
CA ALA A 123 -6.28 -8.90 -34.16
C ALA A 123 -5.41 -10.16 -34.06
N THR A 124 -4.35 -10.22 -34.85
CA THR A 124 -3.35 -11.29 -34.76
C THR A 124 -2.53 -11.22 -33.47
N TRP A 125 -2.39 -10.04 -32.89
CA TRP A 125 -1.45 -9.75 -31.81
C TRP A 125 -1.90 -10.21 -30.41
N PHE A 126 -3.16 -10.63 -30.26
CA PHE A 126 -3.66 -11.24 -29.04
C PHE A 126 -4.78 -12.23 -29.40
N GLN A 127 -4.63 -13.49 -29.00
CA GLN A 127 -5.60 -14.55 -29.27
C GLN A 127 -5.68 -15.50 -28.07
N ALA A 128 -6.87 -16.00 -27.76
CA ALA A 128 -7.07 -17.06 -26.78
C ALA A 128 -7.80 -18.23 -27.45
N SER A 129 -7.42 -19.46 -27.13
CA SER A 129 -8.03 -20.65 -27.73
C SER A 129 -7.99 -21.84 -26.79
N LEU A 130 -9.03 -22.66 -26.82
CA LEU A 130 -8.92 -24.04 -26.37
C LEU A 130 -8.01 -24.80 -27.35
N SER A 131 -7.23 -25.76 -26.82
CA SER A 131 -6.45 -26.68 -27.65
C SER A 131 -7.37 -27.43 -28.62
N ARG A 132 -6.99 -27.41 -29.90
CA ARG A 132 -7.74 -28.01 -31.02
C ARG A 132 -9.19 -27.49 -31.17
N GLY A 133 -9.47 -26.27 -30.71
CA GLY A 133 -10.74 -25.58 -31.02
C GLY A 133 -10.96 -25.44 -32.53
N TYR A 134 -12.21 -25.31 -32.96
CA TYR A 134 -12.57 -25.38 -34.38
C TYR A 134 -11.91 -24.27 -35.19
N ILE A 135 -11.97 -23.02 -34.70
CA ILE A 135 -11.35 -21.87 -35.38
C ILE A 135 -9.84 -22.04 -35.49
N ILE A 136 -9.15 -22.39 -34.39
CA ILE A 136 -7.69 -22.49 -34.42
C ILE A 136 -7.20 -23.66 -35.29
N ALA A 137 -7.94 -24.78 -35.32
CA ALA A 137 -7.65 -25.91 -36.19
C ALA A 137 -7.76 -25.53 -37.68
N LYS A 138 -8.85 -24.85 -38.07
CA LYS A 138 -9.05 -24.39 -39.45
C LYS A 138 -8.00 -23.37 -39.88
N LEU A 139 -7.63 -22.46 -38.97
CA LEU A 139 -6.56 -21.50 -39.23
C LEU A 139 -5.23 -22.20 -39.45
N ARG A 140 -4.86 -23.15 -38.58
CA ARG A 140 -3.63 -23.94 -38.73
C ARG A 140 -3.59 -24.63 -40.07
N ASP A 141 -4.64 -25.37 -40.44
CA ASP A 141 -4.70 -26.08 -41.71
C ASP A 141 -4.63 -25.12 -42.91
N SER A 142 -5.21 -23.93 -42.79
CA SER A 142 -5.13 -22.90 -43.82
C SER A 142 -3.72 -22.32 -43.94
N TYR A 143 -3.03 -22.11 -42.83
CA TYR A 143 -1.67 -21.60 -42.77
C TYR A 143 -0.67 -22.61 -43.32
N GLU A 144 -0.83 -23.90 -42.96
CA GLU A 144 0.00 -24.99 -43.50
C GLU A 144 -0.18 -25.11 -45.01
N ARG A 145 -1.42 -25.08 -45.52
CA ARG A 145 -1.69 -25.07 -46.98
C ARG A 145 -1.13 -23.83 -47.68
N TYR A 146 -1.16 -22.68 -47.00
CA TYR A 146 -0.59 -21.45 -47.54
C TYR A 146 0.93 -21.50 -47.61
N TRP A 147 1.64 -22.06 -46.63
CA TRP A 147 3.11 -22.15 -46.72
C TRP A 147 3.62 -23.39 -47.45
N HIS A 148 2.77 -24.40 -47.71
CA HIS A 148 3.18 -25.61 -48.42
C HIS A 148 3.72 -25.31 -49.83
N GLY A 149 5.02 -25.58 -50.04
CA GLY A 149 5.71 -25.32 -51.31
C GLY A 149 5.95 -23.84 -51.62
N ARG A 150 5.74 -22.93 -50.65
CA ARG A 150 6.00 -21.49 -50.81
C ARG A 150 7.25 -21.08 -50.03
N ASP A 151 8.00 -20.13 -50.60
CA ASP A 151 9.19 -19.52 -50.00
C ASP A 151 9.01 -18.03 -49.68
N ARG A 152 7.90 -17.43 -50.11
CA ARG A 152 7.52 -16.03 -49.89
C ARG A 152 6.01 -15.88 -49.76
N GLU A 153 5.59 -14.82 -49.09
CA GLU A 153 4.20 -14.40 -49.00
C GLU A 153 3.71 -13.72 -50.30
N ASP A 154 2.40 -13.85 -50.59
CA ASP A 154 1.71 -13.07 -51.62
C ASP A 154 1.46 -11.63 -51.15
N ASP A 155 1.23 -11.45 -49.83
CA ASP A 155 0.90 -10.18 -49.18
C ASP A 155 1.30 -10.23 -47.70
N TYR A 156 1.77 -9.11 -47.14
CA TYR A 156 2.19 -9.05 -45.74
C TYR A 156 1.07 -9.40 -44.74
N TYR A 157 -0.18 -9.09 -45.08
CA TYR A 157 -1.38 -9.35 -44.28
C TYR A 157 -2.09 -10.65 -44.65
N TRP A 158 -1.39 -11.62 -45.27
CA TRP A 158 -1.92 -12.95 -45.56
C TRP A 158 -2.70 -13.62 -44.41
N PRO A 159 -2.35 -13.47 -43.11
CA PRO A 159 -3.14 -14.05 -42.01
C PRO A 159 -4.59 -13.57 -42.01
N HIS A 160 -4.80 -12.28 -42.28
CA HIS A 160 -6.13 -11.68 -42.30
C HIS A 160 -6.92 -12.11 -43.52
N LYS A 161 -6.27 -12.25 -44.69
CA LYS A 161 -6.92 -12.73 -45.92
C LYS A 161 -7.40 -14.17 -45.76
N LEU A 162 -6.58 -15.06 -45.20
CA LEU A 162 -6.96 -16.44 -44.93
C LEU A 162 -8.11 -16.53 -43.92
N PHE A 163 -8.10 -15.69 -42.87
CA PHE A 163 -9.22 -15.64 -41.92
C PHE A 163 -10.52 -15.19 -42.61
N SER A 164 -10.47 -14.14 -43.43
CA SER A 164 -11.62 -13.67 -44.22
C SER A 164 -12.12 -14.72 -45.21
N ASP A 165 -11.22 -15.48 -45.84
CA ASP A 165 -11.60 -16.60 -46.70
C ASP A 165 -12.30 -17.71 -45.93
N LEU A 166 -11.86 -18.03 -44.71
CA LEU A 166 -12.53 -19.00 -43.85
C LEU A 166 -13.92 -18.52 -43.42
N ILE A 167 -14.08 -17.24 -43.06
CA ILE A 167 -15.41 -16.63 -42.80
C ILE A 167 -16.33 -16.82 -44.01
N ARG A 168 -15.81 -16.63 -45.23
CA ARG A 168 -16.60 -16.69 -46.47
C ARG A 168 -16.94 -18.12 -46.89
N THR A 169 -16.03 -19.07 -46.66
CA THR A 169 -16.09 -20.42 -47.26
C THR A 169 -16.48 -21.53 -46.29
N ASP A 170 -16.23 -21.37 -44.99
CA ASP A 170 -16.55 -22.37 -43.96
C ASP A 170 -17.69 -21.86 -43.08
N LYS A 171 -18.89 -22.44 -43.26
CA LYS A 171 -20.11 -22.01 -42.57
C LYS A 171 -20.02 -22.15 -41.05
N VAL A 172 -19.37 -23.21 -40.57
CA VAL A 172 -19.21 -23.46 -39.12
C VAL A 172 -18.22 -22.46 -38.53
N PHE A 173 -17.12 -22.20 -39.24
CA PHE A 173 -16.16 -21.17 -38.84
C PHE A 173 -16.82 -19.79 -38.70
N ASN A 174 -17.61 -19.40 -39.71
CA ASN A 174 -18.35 -18.13 -39.69
C ASN A 174 -19.35 -18.06 -38.53
N GLU A 175 -20.10 -19.12 -38.28
CA GLU A 175 -21.06 -19.18 -37.18
C GLU A 175 -20.38 -19.01 -35.82
N ILE A 176 -19.29 -19.72 -35.57
CA ILE A 176 -18.52 -19.57 -34.33
C ILE A 176 -17.99 -18.15 -34.21
N TRP A 177 -17.33 -17.62 -35.25
CA TRP A 177 -16.76 -16.27 -35.22
C TRP A 177 -17.81 -15.18 -34.97
N ARG A 178 -19.00 -15.29 -35.56
CA ARG A 178 -20.11 -14.35 -35.32
C ARG A 178 -20.59 -14.36 -33.87
N ASN A 179 -20.43 -15.48 -33.18
CA ASN A 179 -20.79 -15.64 -31.77
C ASN A 179 -19.61 -15.36 -30.82
N VAL A 180 -18.42 -15.04 -31.32
CA VAL A 180 -17.32 -14.51 -30.48
C VAL A 180 -17.67 -13.07 -30.07
N PRO A 181 -17.60 -12.72 -28.78
CA PRO A 181 -17.79 -11.36 -28.30
C PRO A 181 -16.91 -10.33 -29.02
N GLN A 182 -17.54 -9.31 -29.61
CA GLN A 182 -16.90 -8.34 -30.49
C GLN A 182 -16.26 -7.19 -29.70
N VAL A 183 -15.07 -7.42 -29.15
CA VAL A 183 -14.28 -6.38 -28.46
C VAL A 183 -13.34 -5.70 -29.46
N SER A 184 -13.39 -4.38 -29.57
CA SER A 184 -12.55 -3.61 -30.50
C SER A 184 -11.06 -3.75 -30.16
N ALA A 185 -10.26 -4.01 -31.19
CA ALA A 185 -8.80 -3.94 -31.11
C ALA A 185 -8.29 -2.50 -31.07
N MET A 186 -9.08 -1.53 -31.54
CA MET A 186 -8.69 -0.12 -31.53
C MET A 186 -8.93 0.52 -30.17
N HIS A 187 -7.87 1.14 -29.65
CA HIS A 187 -7.85 1.88 -28.40
C HIS A 187 -6.74 2.95 -28.43
N ARG A 188 -6.70 3.82 -27.42
CA ARG A 188 -5.77 4.97 -27.38
C ARG A 188 -4.29 4.58 -27.55
N PHE A 189 -3.87 3.52 -26.88
CA PHE A 189 -2.50 3.01 -26.92
C PHE A 189 -2.28 1.95 -28.01
N HIS A 190 -3.07 1.94 -29.08
CA HIS A 190 -2.84 1.04 -30.22
C HIS A 190 -1.83 1.70 -31.15
N PHE A 191 -0.55 1.39 -30.94
CA PHE A 191 0.56 1.98 -31.68
C PHE A 191 1.03 1.06 -32.79
N SER A 192 1.10 1.62 -33.99
CA SER A 192 1.71 1.03 -35.17
C SER A 192 3.17 1.45 -35.29
N PRO A 193 3.97 0.84 -36.18
CA PRO A 193 5.36 1.25 -36.39
C PRO A 193 5.59 2.75 -36.65
N GLY A 194 4.60 3.45 -37.21
CA GLY A 194 4.64 4.91 -37.42
C GLY A 194 4.54 5.74 -36.13
N ASP A 195 4.01 5.19 -35.04
CA ASP A 195 3.76 5.90 -33.78
C ASP A 195 4.96 5.87 -32.82
N SER A 196 6.12 5.45 -33.32
CA SER A 196 7.32 5.11 -32.55
C SER A 196 7.81 6.19 -31.57
N GLY A 197 7.75 7.46 -31.95
CA GLY A 197 8.14 8.58 -31.10
C GLY A 197 7.24 8.77 -29.88
N ARG A 198 6.01 8.25 -29.92
CA ARG A 198 4.99 8.49 -28.89
C ARG A 198 5.35 7.87 -27.54
N LEU A 199 5.97 6.69 -27.57
CA LEU A 199 6.37 5.95 -26.37
C LEU A 199 7.54 6.59 -25.63
N GLY A 200 8.44 7.27 -26.36
CA GLY A 200 9.57 8.00 -25.78
C GLY A 200 9.19 9.38 -25.24
N ALA A 201 8.14 10.00 -25.76
CA ALA A 201 7.64 11.29 -25.29
C ALA A 201 6.98 11.21 -23.90
N ALA A 202 6.86 12.34 -23.21
CA ALA A 202 6.12 12.42 -21.95
C ALA A 202 4.61 12.09 -22.14
N PRO A 203 3.91 11.62 -21.08
CA PRO A 203 2.46 11.47 -21.14
C PRO A 203 1.77 12.84 -21.27
N THR A 204 0.75 12.87 -22.11
CA THR A 204 -0.19 13.97 -22.30
C THR A 204 -1.32 13.88 -21.26
N PRO A 205 -2.02 14.98 -20.94
CA PRO A 205 -3.16 14.95 -20.01
C PRO A 205 -4.20 13.87 -20.36
N GLU A 206 -4.43 13.62 -21.65
CA GLU A 206 -5.37 12.59 -22.08
C GLU A 206 -4.86 11.17 -21.80
N ASP A 207 -3.54 10.90 -21.78
CA ASP A 207 -3.01 9.57 -21.38
C ASP A 207 -3.19 9.29 -19.90
N LEU A 208 -3.27 10.35 -19.09
CA LEU A 208 -3.43 10.27 -17.64
C LEU A 208 -4.88 9.97 -17.24
N SER A 209 -5.82 9.97 -18.20
CA SER A 209 -7.22 9.66 -17.94
C SER A 209 -7.39 8.24 -17.37
N SER A 210 -8.17 8.12 -16.29
CA SER A 210 -8.49 6.85 -15.63
C SER A 210 -9.35 5.91 -16.48
N ASP A 211 -10.03 6.41 -17.51
CA ASP A 211 -11.00 5.62 -18.29
C ASP A 211 -10.38 4.77 -19.39
N ILE A 212 -9.10 4.95 -19.70
CA ILE A 212 -8.46 4.27 -20.83
C ILE A 212 -8.37 2.75 -20.61
N GLU A 213 -8.12 2.31 -19.37
CA GLU A 213 -8.00 0.89 -19.00
C GLU A 213 -9.34 0.16 -19.02
N LYS A 214 -10.44 0.85 -18.70
CA LYS A 214 -11.79 0.26 -18.75
C LYS A 214 -12.13 -0.17 -20.17
N LYS A 215 -11.60 0.53 -21.17
CA LYS A 215 -11.92 0.32 -22.59
C LYS A 215 -10.98 -0.67 -23.29
N ALA A 216 -9.78 -0.92 -22.76
CA ALA A 216 -8.80 -1.81 -23.39
C ALA A 216 -7.97 -2.56 -22.35
N PRO A 217 -8.21 -3.88 -22.15
CA PRO A 217 -7.50 -4.68 -21.15
C PRO A 217 -6.07 -5.07 -21.57
N VAL A 218 -5.73 -4.92 -22.84
CA VAL A 218 -4.41 -5.17 -23.42
C VAL A 218 -4.04 -3.96 -24.29
N TRP A 219 -2.80 -3.47 -24.17
CA TRP A 219 -2.33 -2.36 -24.98
C TRP A 219 -1.32 -2.80 -26.02
N LYS A 220 -1.64 -2.57 -27.30
CA LYS A 220 -0.76 -2.86 -28.43
C LYS A 220 0.27 -1.76 -28.65
N LEU A 221 1.51 -1.99 -28.21
CA LEU A 221 2.60 -1.03 -28.36
C LEU A 221 3.48 -1.37 -29.59
N THR A 222 4.55 -0.60 -29.80
CA THR A 222 5.54 -0.84 -30.84
C THR A 222 6.95 -0.66 -30.29
N HIS A 223 7.89 -1.50 -30.71
CA HIS A 223 9.32 -1.31 -30.42
C HIS A 223 10.06 -0.68 -31.62
N LYS A 224 9.42 -0.58 -32.79
CA LYS A 224 10.07 -0.03 -33.98
C LYS A 224 10.19 1.49 -33.80
N GLY A 225 11.36 2.04 -34.11
CA GLY A 225 11.64 3.48 -34.02
C GLY A 225 11.65 4.06 -32.60
N THR A 226 11.54 3.23 -31.55
CA THR A 226 11.65 3.70 -30.18
C THR A 226 13.11 3.99 -29.88
N GLY A 227 13.45 5.27 -29.71
CA GLY A 227 14.75 5.69 -29.20
C GLY A 227 14.96 5.32 -27.73
N SER A 228 15.87 6.01 -27.06
CA SER A 228 16.07 5.84 -25.61
C SER A 228 14.79 6.22 -24.85
N LEU A 229 14.29 5.31 -24.01
CA LEU A 229 13.15 5.56 -23.13
C LEU A 229 13.63 6.25 -21.84
N GLY A 230 13.36 7.55 -21.70
CA GLY A 230 13.63 8.29 -20.48
C GLY A 230 12.73 7.87 -19.31
N SER A 231 13.13 8.24 -18.09
CA SER A 231 12.35 7.97 -16.86
C SER A 231 10.97 8.64 -16.84
N THR A 232 10.77 9.69 -17.63
CA THR A 232 9.51 10.42 -17.77
C THR A 232 8.71 10.04 -19.03
N SER A 233 9.13 9.00 -19.74
CA SER A 233 8.49 8.56 -20.99
C SER A 233 7.10 7.97 -20.74
N LEU A 234 6.23 8.05 -21.75
CA LEU A 234 4.91 7.42 -21.73
C LEU A 234 5.05 5.91 -21.48
N MET A 235 6.02 5.25 -22.11
CA MET A 235 6.25 3.82 -21.86
C MET A 235 6.52 3.52 -20.40
N ARG A 236 7.33 4.36 -19.73
CA ARG A 236 7.62 4.19 -18.31
C ARG A 236 6.37 4.38 -17.46
N TYR A 237 5.58 5.42 -17.75
CA TYR A 237 4.29 5.65 -17.11
C TYR A 237 3.33 4.47 -17.25
N LEU A 238 3.15 3.93 -18.47
CA LEU A 238 2.25 2.80 -18.73
C LEU A 238 2.72 1.52 -18.00
N SER A 239 4.03 1.26 -17.96
CA SER A 239 4.59 0.12 -17.24
C SER A 239 4.40 0.25 -15.72
N ASP A 240 4.64 1.43 -15.15
CA ASP A 240 4.46 1.66 -13.73
C ASP A 240 2.97 1.57 -13.34
N LYS A 241 2.08 2.06 -14.20
CA LYS A 241 0.63 1.96 -14.00
C LYS A 241 0.15 0.51 -13.98
N ALA A 242 0.59 -0.31 -14.94
CA ALA A 242 0.30 -1.75 -14.96
C ALA A 242 0.85 -2.46 -13.71
N ARG A 243 2.08 -2.13 -13.28
CA ARG A 243 2.69 -2.71 -12.07
C ARG A 243 1.89 -2.41 -10.81
N ARG A 244 1.41 -1.18 -10.62
CA ARG A 244 0.58 -0.82 -9.45
C ARG A 244 -0.66 -1.70 -9.35
N ARG A 245 -1.32 -1.99 -10.47
CA ARG A 245 -2.52 -2.84 -10.51
C ARG A 245 -2.24 -4.31 -10.22
N SER A 246 -1.06 -4.83 -10.58
CA SER A 246 -0.69 -6.23 -10.29
C SER A 246 -0.44 -6.54 -8.81
N SER A 247 -0.10 -5.53 -8.01
CA SER A 247 0.09 -5.72 -6.57
C SER A 247 -1.25 -5.58 -5.84
N LYS A 248 -1.52 -6.48 -4.88
CA LYS A 248 -2.52 -6.22 -3.83
C LYS A 248 -2.40 -4.77 -3.36
N ARG A 249 -3.52 -4.11 -3.11
CA ARG A 249 -3.50 -2.73 -2.59
C ARG A 249 -2.67 -2.71 -1.31
N ARG A 250 -1.85 -1.69 -1.12
CA ARG A 250 -0.98 -1.64 0.07
C ARG A 250 -1.77 -1.03 1.22
N LEU A 251 -1.76 -1.68 2.39
CA LEU A 251 -2.22 -1.08 3.64
C LEU A 251 -1.01 -0.82 4.52
N VAL A 252 -0.63 0.44 4.71
CA VAL A 252 0.44 0.82 5.64
C VAL A 252 -0.18 1.24 6.98
N LEU A 253 0.15 0.49 8.03
CA LEU A 253 -0.24 0.77 9.40
C LEU A 253 0.93 1.39 10.16
N HIS A 254 0.82 2.67 10.52
CA HIS A 254 1.69 3.26 11.53
C HIS A 254 1.09 3.04 12.93
N VAL A 255 1.74 2.16 13.70
CA VAL A 255 1.20 1.57 14.94
C VAL A 255 1.80 2.12 16.23
N GLY A 256 2.75 3.06 16.16
CA GLY A 256 3.44 3.63 17.32
C GLY A 256 4.95 3.42 17.30
N LEU A 257 5.62 3.22 18.44
CA LEU A 257 5.07 3.17 19.80
C LEU A 257 4.41 4.50 20.22
N PRO A 258 3.56 4.53 21.26
CA PRO A 258 3.18 5.79 21.87
C PRO A 258 4.43 6.62 22.23
N LYS A 259 4.34 7.95 22.06
CA LYS A 259 5.45 8.87 22.37
C LYS A 259 6.67 8.76 21.44
N THR A 260 6.53 8.20 20.24
CA THR A 260 7.60 8.15 19.22
C THR A 260 7.23 8.90 17.93
N ALA A 261 6.93 10.19 18.06
CA ALA A 261 6.51 11.09 16.97
C ALA A 261 5.15 10.76 16.32
N THR A 262 4.26 10.04 17.04
CA THR A 262 2.95 9.66 16.51
C THR A 262 2.12 10.86 16.06
N THR A 263 1.99 11.86 16.91
CA THR A 263 1.23 13.10 16.62
C THR A 263 1.83 13.84 15.42
N THR A 264 3.16 13.88 15.30
CA THR A 264 3.85 14.51 14.16
C THR A 264 3.46 13.84 12.85
N ILE A 265 3.49 12.49 12.80
CA ILE A 265 3.11 11.72 11.61
C ILE A 265 1.63 11.96 11.25
N GLN A 266 0.75 11.94 12.25
CA GLN A 266 -0.69 12.13 12.04
C GLN A 266 -1.01 13.52 11.50
N MET A 267 -0.48 14.57 12.12
CA MET A 267 -0.68 15.96 11.67
C MET A 267 -0.07 16.19 10.28
N TRP A 268 1.11 15.62 10.01
CA TRP A 268 1.72 15.70 8.70
C TRP A 268 0.83 15.06 7.63
N ALA A 269 0.37 13.83 7.87
CA ALA A 269 -0.45 13.09 6.90
C ALA A 269 -1.80 13.80 6.64
N ASP A 270 -2.42 14.33 7.68
CA ASP A 270 -3.66 15.11 7.61
C ASP A 270 -3.51 16.37 6.74
N ARG A 271 -2.45 17.15 6.97
CA ARG A 271 -2.11 18.33 6.17
C ARG A 271 -1.73 17.99 4.74
N MET A 272 -1.10 16.84 4.54
CA MET A 272 -0.53 16.42 3.25
C MET A 272 -1.50 15.61 2.40
N ARG A 273 -2.75 15.37 2.82
CA ARG A 273 -3.73 14.58 2.06
C ARG A 273 -3.77 14.86 0.55
N PRO A 274 -3.85 16.12 0.08
CA PRO A 274 -3.89 16.38 -1.36
C PRO A 274 -2.62 15.93 -2.08
N GLU A 275 -1.46 16.05 -1.43
CA GLU A 275 -0.19 15.63 -1.99
C GLU A 275 -0.04 14.12 -1.94
N LEU A 276 -0.37 13.49 -0.81
CA LEU A 276 -0.38 12.03 -0.67
C LEU A 276 -1.23 11.38 -1.76
N ALA A 277 -2.41 11.94 -2.05
CA ALA A 277 -3.28 11.45 -3.11
C ALA A 277 -2.64 11.54 -4.51
N ARG A 278 -1.85 12.60 -4.80
CA ARG A 278 -1.08 12.71 -6.06
C ARG A 278 0.00 11.62 -6.17
N HIS A 279 0.52 11.17 -5.03
CA HIS A 279 1.45 10.04 -4.93
C HIS A 279 0.74 8.70 -4.75
N ASP A 280 -0.58 8.62 -5.02
CA ASP A 280 -1.34 7.38 -4.97
C ASP A 280 -1.45 6.77 -3.56
N ILE A 281 -1.44 7.66 -2.55
CA ILE A 281 -1.56 7.35 -1.12
C ILE A 281 -2.80 8.05 -0.56
N TRP A 282 -3.72 7.27 0.00
CA TRP A 282 -4.90 7.78 0.69
C TRP A 282 -4.70 7.79 2.20
N TYR A 283 -4.98 8.93 2.83
CA TYR A 283 -5.02 9.07 4.29
C TYR A 283 -6.44 9.51 4.70
N PRO A 284 -7.28 8.61 5.22
CA PRO A 284 -8.69 8.90 5.47
C PRO A 284 -8.95 10.11 6.37
N PHE A 285 -10.13 10.68 6.22
CA PHE A 285 -10.62 11.68 7.16
C PHE A 285 -10.94 11.03 8.50
N THR A 286 -10.69 11.78 9.56
CA THR A 286 -10.98 11.35 10.93
C THR A 286 -12.09 12.21 11.52
N PRO A 287 -12.91 11.69 12.44
CA PRO A 287 -14.01 12.44 13.01
C PRO A 287 -13.53 13.74 13.68
N PRO A 288 -14.21 14.89 13.46
CA PRO A 288 -13.75 16.20 13.95
C PRO A 288 -13.68 16.34 15.48
N ARG A 289 -14.20 15.36 16.24
CA ARG A 289 -14.21 15.38 17.71
C ARG A 289 -12.91 14.85 18.36
N LEU A 290 -11.91 14.46 17.58
CA LEU A 290 -10.64 13.96 18.10
C LEU A 290 -9.58 15.07 18.09
N ASP A 291 -8.78 15.16 19.14
CA ASP A 291 -7.71 16.17 19.28
C ASP A 291 -6.63 16.06 18.18
N HIS A 292 -6.51 14.89 17.55
CA HIS A 292 -5.56 14.59 16.51
C HIS A 292 -6.21 13.73 15.42
N PRO A 293 -5.72 13.83 14.17
CA PRO A 293 -6.26 13.07 13.06
C PRO A 293 -5.77 11.63 13.08
N LYS A 294 -6.25 10.85 14.06
CA LYS A 294 -5.90 9.44 14.28
C LYS A 294 -7.07 8.53 13.95
N HIS A 295 -6.77 7.32 13.49
CA HIS A 295 -7.75 6.31 13.10
C HIS A 295 -8.21 5.49 14.31
N GLN A 296 -8.75 6.17 15.32
CA GLN A 296 -9.16 5.57 16.61
C GLN A 296 -10.27 4.53 16.43
N GLN A 297 -11.04 4.60 15.34
CA GLN A 297 -12.10 3.64 15.01
C GLN A 297 -11.60 2.21 14.95
N LEU A 298 -10.35 1.99 14.50
CA LEU A 298 -9.74 0.65 14.52
C LEU A 298 -9.62 0.10 15.94
N ILE A 299 -9.34 0.96 16.92
CA ILE A 299 -9.23 0.56 18.32
C ILE A 299 -10.60 0.22 18.86
N TRP A 300 -11.62 1.05 18.61
CA TRP A 300 -12.99 0.76 19.02
C TRP A 300 -13.52 -0.54 18.41
N ALA A 301 -13.14 -0.84 17.16
CA ALA A 301 -13.48 -2.11 16.53
C ALA A 301 -12.80 -3.30 17.23
N LEU A 302 -11.49 -3.24 17.42
CA LEU A 302 -10.71 -4.35 17.97
C LEU A 302 -10.96 -4.59 19.47
N VAL A 303 -11.26 -3.52 20.21
CA VAL A 303 -11.42 -3.53 21.67
C VAL A 303 -12.88 -3.63 22.10
N ASP A 304 -13.82 -3.03 21.36
CA ASP A 304 -15.25 -2.95 21.71
C ASP A 304 -16.18 -3.62 20.69
N GLY A 305 -15.66 -4.20 19.60
CA GLY A 305 -16.48 -4.82 18.54
C GLY A 305 -17.24 -3.83 17.66
N LYS A 306 -16.90 -2.54 17.68
CA LYS A 306 -17.61 -1.48 16.94
C LYS A 306 -17.08 -1.30 15.52
N PHE A 307 -17.55 -2.13 14.60
CA PHE A 307 -17.08 -2.15 13.20
C PHE A 307 -17.79 -1.16 12.26
N ASP A 308 -18.84 -0.46 12.69
CA ASP A 308 -19.71 0.34 11.81
C ASP A 308 -18.98 1.36 10.93
N GLN A 309 -17.87 1.94 11.42
CA GLN A 309 -17.09 2.96 10.70
C GLN A 309 -15.79 2.42 10.09
N VAL A 310 -15.49 1.13 10.26
CA VAL A 310 -14.25 0.52 9.76
C VAL A 310 -14.24 0.43 8.22
N PRO A 311 -15.34 0.07 7.53
CA PRO A 311 -15.36 0.04 6.06
C PRO A 311 -14.94 1.38 5.43
N ASP A 312 -15.45 2.51 5.96
CA ASP A 312 -15.13 3.85 5.45
C ASP A 312 -13.65 4.21 5.66
N VAL A 313 -13.06 3.76 6.77
CA VAL A 313 -11.63 3.95 7.07
C VAL A 313 -10.76 3.04 6.19
N LEU A 314 -11.27 1.88 5.79
CA LEU A 314 -10.58 0.92 4.92
C LEU A 314 -10.81 1.16 3.42
N ASP A 315 -11.58 2.18 3.03
CA ASP A 315 -11.71 2.59 1.64
C ASP A 315 -10.47 3.39 1.20
N PRO A 316 -9.71 2.93 0.19
CA PRO A 316 -8.54 3.64 -0.30
C PRO A 316 -8.89 4.78 -1.27
N ALA A 317 -10.17 5.05 -1.53
CA ALA A 317 -10.65 6.12 -2.39
C ALA A 317 -10.00 6.13 -3.79
N GLY A 318 -9.72 4.94 -4.33
CA GLY A 318 -9.10 4.75 -5.64
C GLY A 318 -7.56 4.81 -5.66
N CYS A 319 -6.91 5.06 -4.53
CA CYS A 319 -5.44 5.02 -4.42
C CYS A 319 -4.89 3.60 -4.27
N GLN A 320 -3.63 3.40 -4.64
CA GLN A 320 -2.91 2.13 -4.50
C GLN A 320 -2.51 1.84 -3.05
N THR A 321 -2.17 2.88 -2.28
CA THR A 321 -1.74 2.75 -0.89
C THR A 321 -2.77 3.41 0.05
N LEU A 322 -3.29 2.65 1.01
CA LEU A 322 -4.03 3.17 2.15
C LEU A 322 -3.05 3.35 3.32
N PHE A 323 -2.97 4.57 3.87
CA PHE A 323 -2.14 4.87 5.02
C PHE A 323 -3.01 5.15 6.25
N LEU A 324 -2.87 4.32 7.29
CA LEU A 324 -3.56 4.51 8.56
C LEU A 324 -2.55 4.72 9.68
N SER A 325 -2.95 5.52 10.66
CA SER A 325 -2.15 5.73 11.86
C SER A 325 -3.00 5.71 13.13
N ALA A 326 -2.63 4.83 14.04
CA ALA A 326 -3.20 4.73 15.38
C ALA A 326 -2.20 4.05 16.33
N GLU A 327 -1.65 4.79 17.30
CA GLU A 327 -0.75 4.22 18.32
C GLU A 327 -1.46 3.23 19.25
N GLY A 328 -2.79 3.26 19.31
CA GLY A 328 -3.58 2.28 20.04
C GLY A 328 -3.37 0.85 19.52
N LEU A 329 -2.93 0.67 18.27
CA LEU A 329 -2.68 -0.66 17.67
C LEU A 329 -1.55 -1.41 18.38
N THR A 330 -0.62 -0.70 19.02
CA THR A 330 0.36 -1.29 19.95
C THR A 330 -0.08 -1.14 21.41
N ALA A 331 -0.57 0.04 21.82
CA ALA A 331 -0.90 0.30 23.22
C ALA A 331 -2.01 -0.61 23.79
N HIS A 332 -2.88 -1.13 22.93
CA HIS A 332 -3.97 -2.06 23.27
C HIS A 332 -3.76 -3.45 22.68
N LEU A 333 -2.55 -3.80 22.23
CA LEU A 333 -2.29 -5.05 21.53
C LEU A 333 -2.70 -6.29 22.35
N ILE A 334 -2.57 -6.22 23.68
CA ILE A 334 -2.99 -7.29 24.59
C ILE A 334 -4.47 -7.21 25.00
N ASP A 335 -5.16 -6.13 24.64
CA ASP A 335 -6.57 -5.88 24.97
C ASP A 335 -7.51 -6.31 23.81
N PHE A 336 -6.98 -6.77 22.67
CA PHE A 336 -7.76 -7.15 21.48
C PHE A 336 -8.38 -8.54 21.61
N ASP A 337 -9.65 -8.64 21.19
CA ASP A 337 -10.37 -9.91 21.10
C ASP A 337 -10.07 -10.60 19.76
N GLU A 338 -9.83 -11.92 19.79
CA GLU A 338 -9.45 -12.68 18.59
C GLU A 338 -10.58 -12.75 17.54
N SER A 339 -11.85 -12.69 17.96
CA SER A 339 -12.97 -12.63 17.01
C SER A 339 -13.00 -11.30 16.27
N ASN A 340 -12.67 -10.19 16.96
CA ASN A 340 -12.54 -8.88 16.33
C ASN A 340 -11.30 -8.83 15.41
N LEU A 341 -10.18 -9.41 15.82
CA LEU A 341 -8.98 -9.53 14.97
C LEU A 341 -9.27 -10.34 13.70
N SER A 342 -9.99 -11.45 13.82
CA SER A 342 -10.42 -12.27 12.68
C SER A 342 -11.31 -11.47 11.72
N CYS A 343 -12.25 -10.68 12.24
CA CYS A 343 -13.08 -9.79 11.43
C CYS A 343 -12.24 -8.75 10.68
N LEU A 344 -11.30 -8.08 11.35
CA LEU A 344 -10.41 -7.12 10.69
C LEU A 344 -9.54 -7.80 9.61
N ARG A 345 -8.95 -8.97 9.90
CA ARG A 345 -8.12 -9.73 8.94
C ARG A 345 -8.90 -10.09 7.67
N GLU A 346 -10.16 -10.47 7.82
CA GLU A 346 -11.05 -10.73 6.67
C GLU A 346 -11.29 -9.46 5.84
N MET A 347 -11.52 -8.31 6.51
CA MET A 347 -11.71 -7.02 5.81
C MET A 347 -10.47 -6.54 5.07
N ILE A 348 -9.27 -6.92 5.53
CA ILE A 348 -7.99 -6.51 4.93
C ILE A 348 -7.31 -7.61 4.10
N LYS A 349 -7.97 -8.75 3.86
CA LYS A 349 -7.35 -9.94 3.20
C LYS A 349 -6.78 -9.66 1.81
N ASP A 350 -7.35 -8.69 1.11
CA ASP A 350 -6.96 -8.29 -0.24
C ASP A 350 -5.89 -7.19 -0.25
N TYR A 351 -5.45 -6.75 0.93
CA TYR A 351 -4.33 -5.83 1.08
C TYR A 351 -3.00 -6.56 1.29
N ASP A 352 -1.93 -5.96 0.76
CA ASP A 352 -0.56 -6.17 1.21
C ASP A 352 -0.33 -5.30 2.45
N VAL A 353 -0.49 -5.91 3.64
CA VAL A 353 -0.42 -5.20 4.92
C VAL A 353 1.03 -5.02 5.34
N ARG A 354 1.42 -3.77 5.61
CA ARG A 354 2.77 -3.40 6.05
C ARG A 354 2.70 -2.54 7.29
N ILE A 355 3.62 -2.73 8.22
CA ILE A 355 3.62 -2.02 9.50
C ILE A 355 4.84 -1.12 9.59
N PHE A 356 4.62 0.11 10.03
CA PHE A 356 5.68 1.02 10.44
C PHE A 356 5.62 1.24 11.95
N ILE A 357 6.76 1.03 12.61
CA ILE A 357 6.94 1.29 14.04
C ILE A 357 8.21 2.09 14.27
N ASN A 358 8.14 3.09 15.14
CA ASN A 358 9.28 3.91 15.52
C ASN A 358 9.64 3.69 16.99
N ARG A 359 10.94 3.76 17.29
CA ARG A 359 11.48 3.66 18.65
C ARG A 359 12.25 4.91 19.03
N ARG A 360 12.49 5.04 20.33
CA ARG A 360 13.48 5.95 20.92
C ARG A 360 14.16 5.23 22.07
N LYS A 361 15.16 5.87 22.68
CA LYS A 361 15.82 5.34 23.89
C LYS A 361 14.78 4.92 24.94
N GLU A 362 14.84 3.67 25.39
CA GLU A 362 13.82 3.03 26.23
C GLU A 362 13.55 3.81 27.52
N SER A 363 14.59 4.30 28.20
CA SER A 363 14.45 5.11 29.42
C SER A 363 13.60 6.36 29.21
N ASP A 364 13.80 7.02 28.07
CA ASP A 364 13.14 8.29 27.76
C ASP A 364 11.70 8.03 27.29
N TRP A 365 11.50 6.94 26.54
CA TRP A 365 10.19 6.44 26.18
C TRP A 365 9.37 6.08 27.42
N LEU A 366 9.91 5.24 28.30
CA LEU A 366 9.23 4.77 29.52
C LEU A 366 8.83 5.94 30.40
N THR A 367 9.72 6.93 30.59
CA THR A 367 9.39 8.15 31.33
C THR A 367 8.23 8.90 30.69
N SER A 368 8.26 9.09 29.36
CA SER A 368 7.21 9.82 28.63
C SER A 368 5.87 9.08 28.64
N TYR A 369 5.90 7.75 28.57
CA TYR A 369 4.72 6.89 28.58
C TYR A 369 4.10 6.80 29.98
N TYR A 370 4.94 6.66 31.02
CA TYR A 370 4.52 6.75 32.42
C TYR A 370 3.82 8.07 32.73
N GLN A 371 4.40 9.20 32.32
CA GLN A 371 3.78 10.52 32.48
C GLN A 371 2.37 10.57 31.87
N GLN A 372 2.18 9.96 30.71
CA GLN A 372 0.87 9.87 30.07
C GLN A 372 -0.12 9.08 30.93
N PHE A 373 0.29 7.97 31.53
CA PHE A 373 -0.56 7.17 32.44
C PHE A 373 -0.91 7.90 33.74
N VAL A 374 -0.01 8.74 34.25
CA VAL A 374 -0.27 9.56 35.43
C VAL A 374 -1.27 10.68 35.11
N VAL A 375 -1.13 11.33 33.95
CA VAL A 375 -1.85 12.56 33.59
C VAL A 375 -3.20 12.31 32.92
N ASN A 376 -3.30 11.27 32.09
CA ASN A 376 -4.53 10.95 31.37
C ASN A 376 -5.72 10.81 32.33
N PRO A 377 -6.95 11.15 31.90
CA PRO A 377 -8.15 10.98 32.72
C PRO A 377 -8.29 9.53 33.23
N PRO A 378 -8.88 9.33 34.42
CA PRO A 378 -9.08 7.99 34.98
C PRO A 378 -9.77 7.06 33.98
N ASN A 379 -9.18 5.88 33.81
CA ASN A 379 -9.74 4.81 32.99
C ASN A 379 -9.27 3.47 33.57
N ASP A 380 -10.17 2.79 34.27
CA ASP A 380 -9.85 1.56 34.98
C ASP A 380 -9.47 0.41 34.04
N ARG A 381 -10.06 0.37 32.84
CA ARG A 381 -9.77 -0.68 31.83
C ARG A 381 -8.30 -0.63 31.40
N PHE A 382 -7.74 0.56 31.26
CA PHE A 382 -6.37 0.75 30.78
C PHE A 382 -5.37 1.13 31.87
N GLY A 383 -5.83 1.41 33.09
CA GLY A 383 -4.98 1.82 34.21
C GLY A 383 -4.47 3.26 34.13
N TYR A 384 -5.22 4.17 33.47
CA TYR A 384 -4.90 5.60 33.48
C TYR A 384 -5.25 6.25 34.81
N ALA A 385 -4.66 7.42 35.07
CA ALA A 385 -4.57 8.04 36.39
C ALA A 385 -3.91 7.10 37.40
N THR A 386 -2.79 6.49 37.00
CA THR A 386 -2.04 5.58 37.88
C THR A 386 -1.42 6.32 39.07
N SER A 387 -1.42 5.67 40.23
CA SER A 387 -0.66 6.06 41.42
C SER A 387 0.62 5.26 41.60
N LEU A 388 0.89 4.27 40.73
CA LEU A 388 2.08 3.41 40.81
C LEU A 388 3.36 4.23 40.65
N SER A 389 4.43 3.78 41.32
CA SER A 389 5.76 4.29 41.05
C SER A 389 6.20 3.96 39.61
N LEU A 390 7.19 4.67 39.08
CA LEU A 390 7.76 4.34 37.77
C LEU A 390 8.32 2.91 37.72
N SER A 391 8.89 2.43 38.83
CA SER A 391 9.42 1.07 38.94
C SER A 391 8.31 0.03 38.80
N ASP A 392 7.21 0.19 39.55
CA ASP A 392 6.09 -0.75 39.50
C ASP A 392 5.32 -0.65 38.18
N PHE A 393 5.21 0.57 37.64
CA PHE A 393 4.60 0.80 36.33
C PHE A 393 5.31 0.03 35.21
N LYS A 394 6.65 0.00 35.23
CA LYS A 394 7.46 -0.75 34.25
C LYS A 394 7.08 -2.23 34.22
N GLU A 395 6.70 -2.79 35.36
CA GLU A 395 6.40 -4.22 35.49
C GLU A 395 4.98 -4.60 35.06
N LEU A 396 4.14 -3.63 34.70
CA LEU A 396 2.80 -3.91 34.18
C LEU A 396 2.87 -4.75 32.89
N PRO A 397 2.01 -5.78 32.72
CA PRO A 397 2.01 -6.62 31.52
C PRO A 397 1.93 -5.83 30.20
N ARG A 398 1.08 -4.79 30.15
CA ARG A 398 0.94 -3.91 28.98
C ARG A 398 2.20 -3.10 28.65
N VAL A 399 3.02 -2.77 29.66
CA VAL A 399 4.27 -2.04 29.45
C VAL A 399 5.36 -3.01 28.99
N ARG A 400 5.49 -4.15 29.69
CA ARG A 400 6.40 -5.23 29.30
C ARG A 400 6.17 -5.72 27.87
N ALA A 401 4.90 -5.81 27.43
CA ALA A 401 4.54 -6.20 26.07
C ALA A 401 5.11 -5.28 24.98
N LEU A 402 5.33 -3.99 25.27
CA LEU A 402 5.89 -3.01 24.32
C LEU A 402 7.42 -3.01 24.27
N THR A 403 8.05 -3.51 25.33
CA THR A 403 9.51 -3.69 25.43
C THR A 403 9.95 -5.11 25.10
N ASP A 404 9.01 -6.01 24.83
CA ASP A 404 9.25 -7.40 24.44
C ASP A 404 10.05 -7.46 23.13
N SER A 405 11.09 -8.29 23.09
CA SER A 405 11.90 -8.50 21.88
C SER A 405 11.10 -9.14 20.74
N ASN A 406 10.02 -9.86 21.06
CA ASN A 406 9.14 -10.51 20.09
C ASN A 406 7.99 -9.61 19.58
N LEU A 407 7.97 -8.32 19.94
CA LEU A 407 6.89 -7.40 19.57
C LEU A 407 6.66 -7.34 18.05
N LEU A 408 7.74 -7.29 17.25
CA LEU A 408 7.62 -7.15 15.79
C LEU A 408 6.93 -8.37 15.15
N ASN A 409 7.30 -9.58 15.58
CA ASN A 409 6.65 -10.82 15.10
C ASN A 409 5.20 -10.86 15.55
N ARG A 410 4.91 -10.52 16.81
CA ARG A 410 3.53 -10.44 17.31
C ARG A 410 2.68 -9.48 16.48
N LEU A 411 3.24 -8.33 16.09
CA LEU A 411 2.55 -7.37 15.20
C LEU A 411 2.32 -7.96 13.81
N ALA A 412 3.33 -8.62 13.23
CA ALA A 412 3.20 -9.29 11.94
C ALA A 412 2.06 -10.31 11.95
N ASP A 413 2.06 -11.20 12.95
CA ASP A 413 1.06 -12.25 13.11
C ASP A 413 -0.34 -11.66 13.39
N THR A 414 -0.41 -10.64 14.24
CA THR A 414 -1.68 -10.02 14.65
C THR A 414 -2.43 -9.45 13.44
N PHE A 415 -1.73 -8.78 12.53
CA PHE A 415 -2.34 -8.08 11.40
C PHE A 415 -2.12 -8.78 10.05
N ASN A 416 -1.55 -9.99 10.05
CA ASN A 416 -1.15 -10.71 8.84
C ASN A 416 -0.26 -9.87 7.90
N ALA A 417 0.72 -9.16 8.49
CA ALA A 417 1.57 -8.23 7.76
C ALA A 417 2.71 -8.96 7.03
N SER A 418 2.94 -8.59 5.78
CA SER A 418 4.03 -9.10 4.94
C SER A 418 5.37 -8.45 5.27
N GLU A 419 5.35 -7.25 5.87
CA GLU A 419 6.53 -6.46 6.18
C GLU A 419 6.30 -5.64 7.46
N VAL A 420 7.26 -5.66 8.38
CA VAL A 420 7.29 -4.80 9.58
C VAL A 420 8.59 -4.01 9.56
N VAL A 421 8.50 -2.69 9.35
CA VAL A 421 9.63 -1.78 9.34
C VAL A 421 9.75 -1.09 10.69
N GLU A 422 10.84 -1.40 11.40
CA GLU A 422 11.25 -0.71 12.61
C GLU A 422 12.23 0.42 12.29
N SER A 423 12.03 1.58 12.90
CA SER A 423 12.93 2.73 12.80
C SER A 423 13.21 3.36 14.17
N ASN A 424 14.10 4.36 14.19
CA ASN A 424 14.46 5.08 15.42
C ASN A 424 14.36 6.59 15.20
N LEU A 425 13.88 7.34 16.20
CA LEU A 425 13.80 8.81 16.17
C LEU A 425 15.16 9.50 16.00
N ALA A 426 16.26 8.83 16.35
CA ALA A 426 17.62 9.31 16.12
C ALA A 426 18.13 9.05 14.69
N SER A 427 17.38 8.30 13.87
CA SER A 427 17.70 7.98 12.48
C SER A 427 16.86 8.78 11.49
N ASP A 428 17.05 8.58 10.19
CA ASP A 428 16.21 9.13 9.13
C ASP A 428 14.89 8.34 8.98
N TRP A 429 14.12 8.30 10.07
CA TRP A 429 12.82 7.66 10.13
C TRP A 429 11.76 8.27 9.17
N PRO A 430 11.79 9.58 8.82
CA PRO A 430 10.90 10.11 7.80
C PRO A 430 11.10 9.45 6.44
N LEU A 431 12.35 9.23 6.03
CA LEU A 431 12.66 8.54 4.79
C LEU A 431 12.23 7.08 4.82
N ALA A 432 12.42 6.39 5.95
CA ALA A 432 11.96 5.01 6.12
C ALA A 432 10.43 4.89 5.96
N LEU A 433 9.66 5.76 6.62
CA LEU A 433 8.20 5.82 6.46
C LEU A 433 7.80 6.13 5.02
N CYS A 434 8.38 7.16 4.41
CA CYS A 434 8.03 7.58 3.06
C CYS A 434 8.40 6.53 1.99
N ARG A 435 9.48 5.77 2.20
CA ARG A 435 9.80 4.59 1.36
C ARG A 435 8.74 3.50 1.48
N LEU A 436 8.30 3.19 2.71
CA LEU A 436 7.25 2.20 2.94
C LEU A 436 5.91 2.60 2.28
N LEU A 437 5.61 3.91 2.28
CA LEU A 437 4.46 4.48 1.58
C LEU A 437 4.62 4.46 0.05
N GLY A 438 5.84 4.31 -0.48
CA GLY A 438 6.14 4.35 -1.91
C GLY A 438 6.38 5.76 -2.48
N ALA A 439 6.66 6.75 -1.64
CA ALA A 439 6.89 8.15 -2.01
C ALA A 439 8.08 8.76 -1.23
N PRO A 440 9.31 8.24 -1.38
CA PRO A 440 10.49 8.67 -0.61
C PRO A 440 10.78 10.18 -0.67
N GLU A 441 10.43 10.84 -1.77
CA GLU A 441 10.57 12.27 -2.01
C GLU A 441 9.80 13.15 -1.02
N LEU A 442 8.78 12.62 -0.35
CA LEU A 442 7.97 13.36 0.63
C LEU A 442 8.66 13.50 2.00
N SER A 443 9.77 12.78 2.25
CA SER A 443 10.44 12.74 3.55
C SER A 443 10.86 14.12 4.07
N ASN A 444 11.35 14.98 3.18
CA ASN A 444 11.81 16.34 3.51
C ASN A 444 10.69 17.25 4.04
N ARG A 445 9.42 16.92 3.75
CA ARG A 445 8.25 17.71 4.17
C ARG A 445 7.67 17.24 5.52
N LEU A 446 8.18 16.14 6.07
CA LEU A 446 7.65 15.50 7.28
C LEU A 446 8.15 16.16 8.59
N LEU A 447 9.20 16.99 8.52
CA LEU A 447 9.86 17.59 9.69
C LEU A 447 9.72 19.12 9.82
N SER A 448 8.78 19.76 9.13
CA SER A 448 8.72 21.23 9.09
C SER A 448 8.26 21.92 10.39
N GLU A 449 7.79 21.18 11.40
CA GLU A 449 7.26 21.76 12.64
C GLU A 449 7.72 21.00 13.88
N ARG A 450 8.26 21.75 14.86
CA ARG A 450 8.59 21.22 16.19
C ARG A 450 7.30 21.15 17.02
N PRO A 451 7.00 20.02 17.68
CA PRO A 451 5.88 19.95 18.61
C PRO A 451 6.08 20.94 19.78
N GLN A 452 5.05 21.72 20.09
CA GLN A 452 5.00 22.65 21.24
C GLN A 452 4.61 21.99 22.57
N ASN A 453 4.41 20.66 22.61
CA ASN A 453 3.93 19.98 23.81
C ASN A 453 5.07 19.76 24.81
N VAL A 454 5.28 20.74 25.69
CA VAL A 454 6.07 20.57 26.90
C VAL A 454 5.25 19.75 27.88
N GLY A 455 5.71 18.53 28.18
CA GLY A 455 5.11 17.69 29.22
C GLY A 455 5.22 18.32 30.60
N LEU A 456 4.52 17.76 31.59
CA LEU A 456 4.71 18.18 32.99
C LEU A 456 6.16 17.94 33.43
N SER A 457 6.64 18.79 34.32
CA SER A 457 7.92 18.58 35.01
C SER A 457 7.88 17.31 35.87
N PRO A 458 9.03 16.68 36.18
CA PRO A 458 9.08 15.51 37.05
C PRO A 458 8.39 15.73 38.40
N SER A 459 8.54 16.91 39.01
CA SER A 459 7.88 17.26 40.27
C SER A 459 6.36 17.34 40.12
N SER A 460 5.86 17.97 39.04
CA SER A 460 4.42 18.05 38.76
C SER A 460 3.80 16.68 38.46
N VAL A 461 4.56 15.78 37.83
CA VAL A 461 4.13 14.38 37.62
C VAL A 461 4.01 13.64 38.94
N GLU A 462 4.96 13.83 39.85
CA GLU A 462 4.92 13.19 41.17
C GLU A 462 3.74 13.70 42.01
N VAL A 463 3.46 15.02 42.00
CA VAL A 463 2.24 15.57 42.61
C VAL A 463 0.99 14.91 42.04
N MET A 464 0.91 14.82 40.70
CA MET A 464 -0.26 14.22 40.03
C MET A 464 -0.43 12.73 40.39
N ARG A 465 0.67 11.98 40.57
CA ARG A 465 0.65 10.58 41.00
C ARG A 465 0.04 10.43 42.39
N GLN A 466 0.44 11.27 43.35
CA GLN A 466 -0.10 11.26 44.72
C GLN A 466 -1.58 11.68 44.73
N ILE A 467 -1.96 12.68 43.93
CA ILE A 467 -3.37 13.07 43.77
C ILE A 467 -4.23 11.91 43.23
N ASN A 468 -3.69 11.10 42.31
CA ASN A 468 -4.39 9.91 41.82
C ASN A 468 -4.61 8.88 42.95
N GLU A 469 -3.65 8.73 43.89
CA GLU A 469 -3.76 7.83 45.05
C GLU A 469 -4.90 8.23 46.01
N MET A 470 -5.11 9.55 46.18
CA MET A 470 -6.17 10.10 47.02
C MET A 470 -7.58 9.92 46.45
N ARG A 471 -7.72 9.54 45.18
CA ARG A 471 -9.01 9.34 44.49
C ARG A 471 -9.96 10.55 44.58
N VAL A 472 -9.42 11.75 44.44
CA VAL A 472 -10.21 12.99 44.39
C VAL A 472 -11.17 13.01 43.18
N SER A 473 -12.20 13.85 43.24
CA SER A 473 -13.18 13.96 42.15
C SER A 473 -12.52 14.32 40.80
N GLY A 474 -13.08 13.86 39.68
CA GLY A 474 -12.54 14.18 38.34
C GLY A 474 -12.46 15.68 38.05
N ARG A 475 -13.38 16.48 38.65
CA ARG A 475 -13.37 17.94 38.57
C ARG A 475 -12.19 18.52 39.35
N SER A 476 -11.97 18.09 40.60
CA SER A 476 -10.82 18.52 41.41
C SER A 476 -9.49 18.11 40.75
N ARG A 477 -9.42 16.87 40.24
CA ARG A 477 -8.25 16.35 39.50
C ARG A 477 -7.93 17.20 38.27
N GLY A 478 -8.93 17.49 37.44
CA GLY A 478 -8.77 18.30 36.24
C GLY A 478 -8.33 19.73 36.56
N PHE A 479 -8.88 20.32 37.63
CA PHE A 479 -8.45 21.62 38.13
C PHE A 479 -6.99 21.60 38.57
N ILE A 480 -6.56 20.63 39.40
CA ILE A 480 -5.18 20.49 39.87
C ILE A 480 -4.20 20.36 38.69
N LEU A 481 -4.54 19.52 37.71
CA LEU A 481 -3.73 19.37 36.50
C LEU A 481 -3.57 20.69 35.74
N SER A 482 -4.62 21.53 35.68
CA SER A 482 -4.54 22.84 35.05
C SER A 482 -3.61 23.80 35.79
N VAL A 483 -3.62 23.77 37.12
CA VAL A 483 -2.72 24.56 37.98
C VAL A 483 -1.27 24.14 37.77
N LEU A 484 -0.99 22.83 37.74
CA LEU A 484 0.36 22.28 37.54
C LEU A 484 0.94 22.66 36.17
N ARG A 485 0.14 22.58 35.10
CA ARG A 485 0.56 22.99 33.75
C ARG A 485 0.96 24.46 33.71
N GLU A 486 0.20 25.33 34.38
CA GLU A 486 0.53 26.74 34.42
C GLU A 486 1.78 27.00 35.27
N PHE A 487 1.93 26.30 36.40
CA PHE A 487 3.12 26.38 37.24
C PHE A 487 4.40 26.02 36.47
N ASP A 488 4.39 24.91 35.73
CA ASP A 488 5.53 24.49 34.91
C ASP A 488 5.85 25.52 33.81
N SER A 489 4.82 26.05 33.15
CA SER A 489 4.97 27.08 32.10
C SER A 489 5.65 28.34 32.64
N MET A 490 5.29 28.77 33.85
CA MET A 490 5.89 29.93 34.51
C MET A 490 7.34 29.68 34.97
N THR A 491 7.64 28.47 35.42
CA THR A 491 8.99 28.09 35.88
C THR A 491 9.96 28.04 34.70
N ILE A 492 9.51 27.52 33.55
CA ILE A 492 10.28 27.53 32.30
C ILE A 492 10.53 28.97 31.82
N ALA A 493 9.53 29.85 31.88
CA ALA A 493 9.68 31.25 31.51
C ALA A 493 10.71 31.98 32.40
N LYS A 494 10.72 31.71 33.71
CA LYS A 494 11.72 32.24 34.66
C LYS A 494 13.12 31.66 34.43
N ALA A 495 13.25 30.35 34.20
CA ALA A 495 14.55 29.71 33.90
C ALA A 495 15.15 30.15 32.55
N SER A 496 14.30 30.55 31.59
CA SER A 496 14.75 31.13 30.31
C SER A 496 15.29 32.56 30.47
N SER A 497 14.88 33.26 31.54
CA SER A 497 15.36 34.61 31.88
C SER A 497 16.59 34.64 32.80
N ASN A 498 16.87 33.55 33.53
CA ASN A 498 18.03 33.41 34.42
C ASN A 498 18.81 32.14 34.08
N LYS A 499 20.07 32.29 33.63
CA LYS A 499 21.00 31.18 33.34
C LYS A 499 21.27 30.33 34.59
N PHE A 500 20.42 29.33 34.85
CA PHE A 500 20.70 28.28 35.84
C PHE A 500 20.77 26.92 35.12
N SER A 501 21.94 26.27 35.20
CA SER A 501 22.10 24.89 34.74
C SER A 501 21.84 23.94 35.89
N CYS A 502 20.84 23.06 35.77
CA CYS A 502 20.68 21.92 36.68
C CYS A 502 20.99 20.62 35.91
N ARG A 503 22.11 19.98 36.27
CA ARG A 503 22.61 18.71 35.72
C ARG A 503 22.13 17.54 36.61
N ASP A 504 20.85 17.21 36.61
CA ASP A 504 20.31 15.86 36.87
C ASP A 504 18.76 15.92 36.82
N PRO A 505 18.11 15.42 35.75
CA PRO A 505 16.65 15.44 35.64
C PRO A 505 15.92 14.48 36.60
N LEU A 506 16.64 13.53 37.23
CA LEU A 506 16.05 12.45 38.04
C LEU A 506 16.19 12.65 39.55
N ALA A 507 16.96 13.64 40.00
CA ALA A 507 17.15 13.93 41.42
C ALA A 507 15.84 14.23 42.20
N PRO A 508 14.85 14.99 41.67
CA PRO A 508 13.61 15.27 42.39
C PRO A 508 12.73 14.03 42.58
N ALA A 509 12.76 13.08 41.63
CA ALA A 509 11.99 11.84 41.71
C ALA A 509 12.47 10.90 42.82
N ARG A 510 13.67 11.12 43.37
CA ARG A 510 14.27 10.28 44.42
C ARG A 510 14.14 10.84 45.84
N ALA A 511 13.72 12.10 46.00
CA ALA A 511 13.90 12.83 47.26
C ALA A 511 12.60 13.41 47.86
N GLY A 512 11.43 13.13 47.28
CA GLY A 512 10.23 13.91 47.60
C GLY A 512 10.34 15.33 47.05
N ILE A 513 9.23 16.08 47.13
CA ILE A 513 9.19 17.46 46.61
C ILE A 513 9.91 18.35 47.64
N PRO A 514 10.96 19.12 47.28
CA PRO A 514 11.67 19.97 48.23
C PRO A 514 10.73 20.95 48.93
N GLU A 515 10.80 21.04 50.26
CA GLU A 515 9.92 21.87 51.10
C GLU A 515 9.84 23.33 50.60
N GLU A 516 10.98 23.88 50.17
CA GLU A 516 11.09 25.24 49.65
C GLU A 516 10.29 25.45 48.35
N GLN A 517 10.22 24.44 47.48
CA GLN A 517 9.39 24.48 46.26
C GLN A 517 7.91 24.44 46.61
N ILE A 518 7.49 23.61 47.58
CA ILE A 518 6.10 23.52 48.01
C ILE A 518 5.64 24.85 48.61
N SER A 519 6.40 25.39 49.56
CA SER A 519 6.08 26.64 50.26
C SER A 519 6.01 27.84 49.31
N THR A 520 6.96 27.94 48.37
CA THR A 520 6.98 28.98 47.33
C THR A 520 5.77 28.87 46.39
N THR A 521 5.40 27.64 46.02
CA THR A 521 4.25 27.38 45.14
C THR A 521 2.93 27.72 45.82
N ILE A 522 2.73 27.29 47.08
CA ILE A 522 1.54 27.62 47.88
C ILE A 522 1.39 29.13 48.04
N SER A 523 2.45 29.82 48.46
CA SER A 523 2.44 31.27 48.67
C SER A 523 2.10 32.04 47.39
N HIS A 524 2.70 31.65 46.26
CA HIS A 524 2.45 32.28 44.97
C HIS A 524 1.03 32.01 44.43
N LEU A 525 0.50 30.80 44.62
CA LEU A 525 -0.85 30.44 44.18
C LEU A 525 -1.93 31.14 45.01
N LYS A 526 -1.75 31.21 46.36
CA LYS A 526 -2.67 31.92 47.27
C LYS A 526 -2.78 33.42 46.94
N GLY A 527 -1.73 34.03 46.38
CA GLY A 527 -1.72 35.45 46.00
C GLY A 527 -2.46 35.79 44.71
N LYS A 528 -2.96 34.82 43.93
CA LYS A 528 -3.66 35.07 42.66
C LYS A 528 -5.17 34.85 42.78
N ALA A 529 -5.94 35.94 42.72
CA ALA A 529 -7.41 35.95 42.89
C ALA A 529 -8.19 35.01 41.95
N ARG A 530 -7.63 34.66 40.78
CA ARG A 530 -8.24 33.73 39.82
C ARG A 530 -8.35 32.28 40.32
N TRP A 531 -7.62 31.93 41.38
CA TRP A 531 -7.68 30.61 42.00
C TRP A 531 -8.47 30.73 43.30
N SER A 532 -9.80 30.77 43.17
CA SER A 532 -10.72 30.80 44.31
C SER A 532 -11.77 29.70 44.17
N GLY A 533 -12.13 29.05 45.28
CA GLY A 533 -13.13 27.97 45.32
C GLY A 533 -12.65 26.69 45.99
N ALA A 534 -13.58 25.75 46.22
CA ALA A 534 -13.33 24.51 46.96
C ALA A 534 -12.19 23.63 46.39
N PRO A 535 -12.08 23.40 45.06
CA PRO A 535 -10.98 22.59 44.51
C PRO A 535 -9.57 23.18 44.74
N PHE A 536 -9.49 24.51 44.88
CA PHE A 536 -8.22 25.19 45.20
C PHE A 536 -7.87 25.03 46.67
N GLY A 537 -8.86 25.11 47.57
CA GLY A 537 -8.68 24.82 48.99
C GLY A 537 -8.20 23.39 49.24
N GLU A 538 -8.82 22.41 48.58
CA GLU A 538 -8.40 21.00 48.61
C GLU A 538 -6.95 20.81 48.14
N PHE A 539 -6.56 21.47 47.05
CA PHE A 539 -5.19 21.40 46.52
C PHE A 539 -4.15 22.01 47.47
N VAL A 540 -4.48 23.16 48.07
CA VAL A 540 -3.62 23.80 49.07
C VAL A 540 -3.48 22.93 50.32
N GLN A 541 -4.58 22.39 50.84
CA GLN A 541 -4.56 21.47 51.99
C GLN A 541 -3.73 20.23 51.70
N PHE A 542 -3.84 19.68 50.48
CA PHE A 542 -2.98 18.58 50.03
C PHE A 542 -1.50 18.99 50.09
N LEU A 543 -1.11 20.09 49.43
CA LEU A 543 0.28 20.54 49.43
C LEU A 543 0.83 20.82 50.84
N GLU A 544 0.01 21.39 51.72
CA GLU A 544 0.35 21.62 53.14
C GLU A 544 0.52 20.29 53.90
N SER A 545 -0.35 19.30 53.65
CA SER A 545 -0.22 17.95 54.24
C SER A 545 1.03 17.23 53.75
N THR A 546 1.35 17.34 52.46
CA THR A 546 2.58 16.78 51.87
C THR A 546 3.82 17.48 52.44
N GLN A 547 3.76 18.80 52.64
CA GLN A 547 4.83 19.55 53.30
C GLN A 547 5.07 19.02 54.72
N GLU A 548 4.00 18.77 55.48
CA GLU A 548 4.10 18.24 56.84
C GLU A 548 4.66 16.80 56.86
N SER A 549 4.23 15.94 55.92
CA SER A 549 4.79 14.59 55.76
C SER A 549 6.23 14.57 55.25
N CYS A 550 6.69 15.57 54.51
CA CYS A 550 8.10 15.70 54.10
C CYS A 550 9.00 16.24 55.21
N LYS A 551 8.43 16.89 56.25
CA LYS A 551 9.16 17.36 57.44
C LYS A 551 9.38 16.28 58.49
N GLN A 552 8.47 15.29 58.56
CA GLN A 552 8.56 14.11 59.43
C GLN A 552 9.49 13.06 58.82
#